data_AF-A0AAV8YDH9-F1
#
_entry.id   AF-A0AAV8YDH9-F1
#
_cell.length_a   1.000
_cell.length_b   1.000
_cell.length_c   1.000
_cell.angle_alpha   90.00
_cell.angle_beta   90.00
_cell.angle_gamma   90.00
#
_symmetry.space_group_name_H-M   'P 1'
#
loop_
_entity.id
_entity.type
_entity.pdbx_description
1 polymer ?
#
loop_
_entity_poly.entity_id
_entity_poly.type
_entity_poly.pdbx_seq_one_letter_code
_entity_poly.pdbx_strand_id
1 'polypeptide(L)'
;MTINKRYQMDPSLEIRKLSPRYVRELVQILETHELWKRLMSIIPKKLERNNYICDITLENQHKYHSEHFKLIENASEKFRRACTEILFDEWGTSGRIRPALGHLLYLLTRAKLFRAADYVAITLLNQARPERPDTGPEALISVTLPKSPKQKDKNLEEIEKLLDEINYPSSAMLIIRSNSMK
;
A
#
# COMPACT_ATOMS: atom_id res chain seq x y z
N MET A 1 7.55 17.96 -26.26
CA MET A 1 7.10 17.20 -25.05
C MET A 1 6.67 15.82 -25.49
N THR A 2 7.57 14.84 -25.36
CA THR A 2 7.29 13.45 -25.79
C THR A 2 6.51 12.78 -24.66
N ILE A 3 5.20 12.64 -24.83
CA ILE A 3 4.35 11.86 -23.94
C ILE A 3 4.80 10.41 -24.11
N ASN A 4 5.59 9.90 -23.16
CA ASN A 4 5.92 8.49 -23.08
C ASN A 4 4.60 7.71 -22.98
N LYS A 5 4.15 7.12 -24.10
CA LYS A 5 3.07 6.12 -24.11
C LYS A 5 3.52 4.99 -23.19
N ARG A 6 3.02 4.99 -21.95
CA ARG A 6 3.16 3.83 -21.06
C ARG A 6 2.44 2.68 -21.76
N TYR A 7 3.20 1.66 -22.16
CA TYR A 7 2.65 0.50 -22.83
C TYR A 7 1.74 -0.23 -21.84
N GLN A 8 0.45 -0.28 -22.13
CA GLN A 8 -0.53 -0.99 -21.30
C GLN A 8 -0.36 -2.49 -21.51
N MET A 9 -0.23 -3.25 -20.43
CA MET A 9 -0.23 -4.71 -20.48
C MET A 9 -1.67 -5.24 -20.36
N ASP A 10 -1.91 -6.37 -20.99
CA ASP A 10 -3.17 -7.10 -20.87
C ASP A 10 -3.24 -7.83 -19.51
N PRO A 11 -4.37 -7.78 -18.77
CA PRO A 11 -4.57 -8.58 -17.55
C PRO A 11 -4.34 -10.08 -17.73
N SER A 12 -4.53 -10.61 -18.95
CA SER A 12 -4.28 -12.01 -19.31
C SER A 12 -2.80 -12.35 -19.49
N LEU A 13 -1.91 -11.35 -19.46
CA LEU A 13 -0.46 -11.56 -19.57
C LEU A 13 0.02 -12.45 -18.42
N GLU A 14 0.54 -13.62 -18.77
CA GLU A 14 1.07 -14.59 -17.82
C GLU A 14 2.27 -14.02 -17.05
N ILE A 15 2.35 -14.28 -15.75
CA ILE A 15 3.42 -13.74 -14.88
C ILE A 15 4.82 -14.11 -15.41
N ARG A 16 5.00 -15.35 -15.87
CA ARG A 16 6.27 -15.84 -16.44
C ARG A 16 6.72 -15.12 -17.72
N LYS A 17 5.84 -14.34 -18.35
CA LYS A 17 6.13 -13.56 -19.58
C LYS A 17 6.47 -12.11 -19.27
N LEU A 18 6.43 -11.69 -17.99
CA LEU A 18 6.79 -10.34 -17.60
C LEU A 18 8.27 -10.07 -17.87
N SER A 19 8.57 -8.88 -18.37
CA SER A 19 9.96 -8.45 -18.52
C SER A 19 10.66 -8.45 -17.15
N PRO A 20 11.95 -8.86 -17.08
CA PRO A 20 12.71 -8.89 -15.84
C PRO A 20 12.70 -7.58 -15.05
N ARG A 21 12.58 -6.44 -15.75
CA ARG A 21 12.45 -5.11 -15.11
C ARG A 21 11.24 -5.06 -14.18
N TYR A 22 10.08 -5.49 -14.64
CA TYR A 22 8.85 -5.40 -13.85
C TYR A 22 8.80 -6.44 -12.74
N VAL A 23 9.39 -7.62 -12.98
CA VAL A 23 9.57 -8.65 -11.96
C VAL A 23 10.44 -8.14 -10.83
N ARG A 24 11.58 -7.49 -11.14
CA ARG A 24 12.50 -6.94 -10.14
C ARG A 24 11.83 -5.96 -9.17
N GLU A 25 10.98 -5.08 -9.68
CA GLU A 25 10.23 -4.13 -8.84
C GLU A 25 9.23 -4.85 -7.93
N LEU A 26 8.48 -5.84 -8.46
CA LEU A 26 7.58 -6.66 -7.65
C LEU A 26 8.34 -7.41 -6.55
N VAL A 27 9.51 -7.96 -6.88
CA VAL A 27 10.39 -8.65 -5.94
C VAL A 27 10.82 -7.70 -4.83
N GLN A 28 11.31 -6.50 -5.15
CA GLN A 28 11.70 -5.53 -4.12
C GLN A 28 10.54 -5.19 -3.17
N ILE A 29 9.31 -5.05 -3.69
CA ILE A 29 8.14 -4.76 -2.87
C ILE A 29 7.76 -5.95 -2.00
N LEU A 30 7.71 -7.17 -2.55
CA LEU A 30 7.19 -8.36 -1.86
C LEU A 30 8.22 -9.06 -0.98
N GLU A 31 9.51 -8.86 -1.22
CA GLU A 31 10.56 -9.40 -0.35
C GLU A 31 10.61 -8.64 0.99
N THR A 32 10.22 -7.36 0.98
CA THR A 32 10.11 -6.54 2.20
C THR A 32 9.15 -7.20 3.19
N HIS A 33 9.55 -7.35 4.46
CA HIS A 33 8.74 -7.97 5.53
C HIS A 33 8.11 -9.32 5.17
N GLU A 34 8.77 -10.10 4.30
CA GLU A 34 8.31 -11.42 3.85
C GLU A 34 6.87 -11.41 3.29
N LEU A 35 6.44 -10.32 2.66
CA LEU A 35 5.08 -10.19 2.12
C LEU A 35 4.76 -11.24 1.05
N TRP A 36 5.78 -11.81 0.40
CA TRP A 36 5.66 -12.98 -0.47
C TRP A 36 5.02 -14.19 0.24
N LYS A 37 5.23 -14.39 1.55
CA LYS A 37 4.58 -15.45 2.33
C LYS A 37 3.08 -15.20 2.43
N ARG A 38 2.68 -13.95 2.63
CA ARG A 38 1.27 -13.54 2.70
C ARG A 38 0.58 -13.68 1.35
N LEU A 39 1.28 -13.42 0.25
CA LEU A 39 0.77 -13.73 -1.09
C LEU A 39 0.65 -15.24 -1.29
N MET A 40 1.72 -16.00 -1.03
CA MET A 40 1.77 -17.44 -1.23
C MET A 40 0.69 -18.19 -0.45
N SER A 41 0.38 -17.74 0.77
CA SER A 41 -0.62 -18.37 1.63
C SER A 41 -2.04 -18.25 1.08
N ILE A 42 -2.34 -17.27 0.23
CA ILE A 42 -3.70 -17.08 -0.32
C ILE A 42 -3.85 -17.61 -1.75
N ILE A 43 -2.81 -18.20 -2.36
CA ILE A 43 -2.91 -18.76 -3.71
C ILE A 43 -3.74 -20.06 -3.67
N PRO A 44 -4.85 -20.15 -4.42
CA PRO A 44 -5.63 -21.37 -4.49
C PRO A 44 -5.10 -22.36 -5.54
N LYS A 45 -5.54 -23.62 -5.46
CA LYS A 45 -5.16 -24.69 -6.41
C LYS A 45 -5.64 -24.42 -7.84
N LYS A 46 -6.87 -23.93 -8.00
CA LYS A 46 -7.51 -23.65 -9.30
C LYS A 46 -7.67 -22.15 -9.49
N LEU A 47 -7.44 -21.71 -10.73
CA LEU A 47 -7.59 -20.33 -11.18
C LEU A 47 -8.72 -20.25 -12.23
N GLU A 48 -9.37 -19.10 -12.32
CA GLU A 48 -10.44 -18.83 -13.29
C GLU A 48 -9.90 -17.89 -14.38
N ARG A 49 -10.12 -18.22 -15.65
CA ARG A 49 -9.45 -17.54 -16.78
C ARG A 49 -10.03 -16.17 -17.09
N ASN A 50 -11.34 -15.99 -16.94
CA ASN A 50 -12.08 -14.90 -17.54
C ASN A 50 -12.19 -13.68 -16.62
N ASN A 51 -12.54 -13.87 -15.34
CA ASN A 51 -12.72 -12.82 -14.35
C ASN A 51 -11.54 -12.70 -13.37
N TYR A 52 -10.59 -13.64 -13.44
CA TYR A 52 -9.40 -13.71 -12.58
C TYR A 52 -9.68 -13.85 -11.08
N ILE A 53 -10.93 -14.07 -10.69
CA ILE A 53 -11.34 -14.30 -9.31
C ILE A 53 -10.86 -15.70 -8.93
N CYS A 54 -10.07 -15.75 -7.85
CA CYS A 54 -9.48 -17.00 -7.39
C CYS A 54 -9.49 -17.04 -5.86
N ASP A 55 -10.69 -17.15 -5.30
CA ASP A 55 -10.87 -17.33 -3.87
C ASP A 55 -10.54 -18.76 -3.41
N ILE A 56 -10.07 -18.84 -2.16
CA ILE A 56 -9.97 -20.10 -1.44
C ILE A 56 -11.34 -20.46 -0.91
N THR A 57 -11.81 -21.65 -1.26
CA THR A 57 -13.10 -22.20 -0.83
C THR A 57 -12.93 -23.66 -0.42
N LEU A 58 -13.99 -24.29 0.07
CA LEU A 58 -13.99 -25.72 0.41
C LEU A 58 -13.56 -26.59 -0.78
N GLU A 59 -13.97 -26.20 -2.00
CA GLU A 59 -13.68 -26.91 -3.25
C GLU A 59 -12.39 -26.44 -3.93
N ASN A 60 -11.87 -25.26 -3.54
CA ASN A 60 -10.66 -24.65 -4.08
C ASN A 60 -9.69 -24.28 -2.96
N GLN A 61 -9.06 -25.30 -2.40
CA GLN A 61 -8.14 -25.14 -1.27
C GLN A 61 -6.84 -24.41 -1.66
N HIS A 62 -6.08 -24.02 -0.63
CA HIS A 62 -4.72 -23.50 -0.76
C HIS A 62 -3.84 -24.41 -1.62
N LYS A 63 -3.07 -23.80 -2.52
CA LYS A 63 -2.09 -24.50 -3.35
C LYS A 63 -0.86 -24.91 -2.55
N TYR A 64 -0.42 -24.03 -1.65
CA TYR A 64 0.80 -24.21 -0.87
C TYR A 64 0.47 -24.42 0.61
N HIS A 65 1.40 -25.08 1.31
CA HIS A 65 1.35 -25.34 2.74
C HIS A 65 2.74 -25.08 3.34
N SER A 66 2.89 -25.13 4.66
CA SER A 66 4.11 -24.78 5.41
C SER A 66 5.41 -25.30 4.80
N GLU A 67 5.48 -26.59 4.43
CA GLU A 67 6.70 -27.15 3.82
C GLU A 67 7.08 -26.50 2.49
N HIS A 68 6.11 -26.05 1.68
CA HIS A 68 6.41 -25.29 0.46
C HIS A 68 7.10 -23.95 0.76
N PHE A 69 6.75 -23.30 1.88
CA PHE A 69 7.45 -22.07 2.30
C PHE A 69 8.91 -22.36 2.63
N LYS A 70 9.18 -23.43 3.39
CA LYS A 70 10.55 -23.87 3.70
C LYS A 70 11.34 -24.22 2.45
N LEU A 71 10.71 -24.84 1.45
CA LEU A 71 11.36 -25.15 0.18
C LEU A 71 11.80 -23.88 -0.55
N ILE A 72 10.96 -22.84 -0.57
CA ILE A 72 11.31 -21.54 -1.15
C ILE A 72 12.44 -20.88 -0.36
N GLU A 73 12.39 -20.87 0.97
CA GLU A 73 13.44 -20.31 1.84
C GLU A 73 14.79 -21.02 1.63
N ASN A 74 14.80 -22.34 1.68
CA ASN A 74 16.00 -23.14 1.44
C ASN A 74 16.58 -22.93 0.04
N ALA A 75 15.72 -22.81 -0.98
CA ALA A 75 16.15 -22.52 -2.34
C ALA A 75 16.72 -21.09 -2.45
N SER A 76 16.12 -20.11 -1.79
CA SER A 76 16.62 -18.74 -1.70
C SER A 76 18.04 -18.70 -1.13
N GLU A 77 18.27 -19.39 -0.01
CA GLU A 77 19.59 -19.48 0.60
C GLU A 77 20.62 -20.17 -0.30
N LYS A 78 20.23 -21.31 -0.90
CA LYS A 78 21.12 -22.12 -1.75
C LYS A 78 21.51 -21.40 -3.04
N PHE A 79 20.56 -20.74 -3.70
CA PHE A 79 20.77 -20.13 -5.01
C PHE A 79 21.04 -18.63 -4.94
N ARG A 80 20.99 -18.02 -3.75
CA ARG A 80 21.15 -16.57 -3.52
C ARG A 80 20.16 -15.75 -4.36
N ARG A 81 18.91 -16.19 -4.41
CA ARG A 81 17.82 -15.55 -5.14
C ARG A 81 16.71 -15.14 -4.18
N ALA A 82 16.01 -14.05 -4.49
CA ALA A 82 14.88 -13.62 -3.66
C ALA A 82 13.77 -14.67 -3.64
N CYS A 83 13.11 -14.84 -2.49
CA CYS A 83 12.02 -15.81 -2.34
C CYS A 83 10.87 -15.52 -3.30
N THR A 84 10.58 -14.23 -3.51
CA THR A 84 9.56 -13.78 -4.47
C THR A 84 9.86 -14.22 -5.90
N GLU A 85 11.13 -14.17 -6.34
CA GLU A 85 11.50 -14.63 -7.69
C GLU A 85 11.26 -16.13 -7.85
N ILE A 86 11.67 -16.92 -6.87
CA ILE A 86 11.49 -18.37 -6.88
C ILE A 86 9.99 -18.72 -6.87
N LEU A 87 9.20 -18.00 -6.06
CA LEU A 87 7.75 -18.14 -6.05
C LEU A 87 7.15 -17.82 -7.43
N PHE A 88 7.59 -16.77 -8.12
CA PHE A 88 7.08 -16.44 -9.45
C PHE A 88 7.50 -17.44 -10.52
N ASP A 89 8.70 -18.00 -10.44
CA ASP A 89 9.15 -19.06 -11.34
C ASP A 89 8.30 -20.34 -11.16
N GLU A 90 8.06 -20.74 -9.92
CA GLU A 90 7.24 -21.91 -9.60
C GLU A 90 5.77 -21.65 -9.94
N TRP A 91 5.17 -20.60 -9.39
CA TRP A 91 3.75 -20.34 -9.53
C TRP A 91 3.40 -20.00 -10.98
N GLY A 92 4.21 -19.16 -11.64
CA GLY A 92 4.02 -18.73 -13.02
C GLY A 92 4.05 -19.88 -14.04
N THR A 93 4.63 -21.03 -13.67
CA THR A 93 4.67 -22.26 -14.47
C THR A 93 3.78 -23.38 -13.92
N SER A 94 2.90 -23.06 -12.98
CA SER A 94 2.03 -24.02 -12.32
C SER A 94 0.63 -24.10 -12.96
N GLY A 95 -0.04 -25.26 -12.83
CA GLY A 95 -1.45 -25.47 -13.21
C GLY A 95 -1.76 -25.44 -14.72
N ARG A 96 -2.97 -25.87 -15.11
CA ARG A 96 -3.43 -25.81 -16.51
C ARG A 96 -3.74 -24.39 -16.96
N ILE A 97 -4.38 -23.61 -16.07
CA ILE A 97 -4.57 -22.18 -16.24
C ILE A 97 -3.37 -21.50 -15.58
N ARG A 98 -2.60 -20.74 -16.38
CA ARG A 98 -1.40 -20.07 -15.91
C ARG A 98 -1.77 -18.79 -15.16
N PRO A 99 -1.09 -18.46 -14.05
CA PRO A 99 -1.28 -17.18 -13.39
C PRO A 99 -0.97 -16.03 -14.32
N ALA A 100 -1.80 -14.99 -14.23
CA ALA A 100 -1.75 -13.81 -15.07
C ALA A 100 -1.77 -12.55 -14.19
N LEU A 101 -1.50 -11.39 -14.78
CA LEU A 101 -1.52 -10.12 -14.05
C LEU A 101 -2.84 -9.84 -13.35
N GLY A 102 -3.98 -10.22 -13.94
CA GLY A 102 -5.29 -10.12 -13.33
C GLY A 102 -5.40 -10.94 -12.03
N HIS A 103 -4.91 -12.19 -12.05
CA HIS A 103 -4.88 -13.05 -10.86
C HIS A 103 -3.97 -12.47 -9.77
N LEU A 104 -2.80 -11.98 -10.16
CA LEU A 104 -1.85 -11.37 -9.23
C LEU A 104 -2.47 -10.13 -8.57
N LEU A 105 -3.06 -9.22 -9.35
CA LEU A 105 -3.71 -8.03 -8.82
C LEU A 105 -4.85 -8.38 -7.85
N TYR A 106 -5.68 -9.35 -8.22
CA TYR A 106 -6.77 -9.84 -7.38
C TYR A 106 -6.25 -10.33 -6.03
N LEU A 107 -5.26 -11.23 -6.04
CA LEU A 107 -4.69 -11.79 -4.81
C LEU A 107 -3.97 -10.72 -3.97
N LEU A 108 -3.17 -9.85 -4.58
CA LEU A 108 -2.50 -8.76 -3.86
C LEU A 108 -3.50 -7.85 -3.14
N THR A 109 -4.62 -7.53 -3.79
CA THR A 109 -5.68 -6.72 -3.19
C THR A 109 -6.36 -7.46 -2.02
N ARG A 110 -6.69 -8.74 -2.20
CA ARG A 110 -7.28 -9.59 -1.14
C ARG A 110 -6.35 -9.76 0.06
N ALA A 111 -5.05 -9.89 -0.18
CA ALA A 111 -4.03 -9.92 0.87
C ALA A 111 -3.69 -8.53 1.44
N LYS A 112 -4.37 -7.46 1.00
CA LYS A 112 -4.08 -6.07 1.41
C LYS A 112 -2.62 -5.64 1.17
N LEU A 113 -1.97 -6.24 0.17
CA LEU A 113 -0.61 -5.92 -0.27
C LEU A 113 -0.62 -4.73 -1.23
N PHE A 114 -1.20 -3.61 -0.77
CA PHE A 114 -1.59 -2.51 -1.66
C PHE A 114 -0.44 -1.85 -2.41
N ARG A 115 0.79 -1.82 -1.85
CA ARG A 115 1.95 -1.27 -2.58
C ARG A 115 2.24 -2.07 -3.87
N ALA A 116 2.18 -3.40 -3.79
CA ALA A 116 2.36 -4.26 -4.94
C ALA A 116 1.12 -4.21 -5.86
N ALA A 117 -0.08 -4.16 -5.27
CA ALA A 117 -1.33 -4.06 -6.04
C ALA A 117 -1.39 -2.75 -6.85
N ASP A 118 -1.04 -1.61 -6.25
CA ASP A 118 -0.93 -0.30 -6.89
C ASP A 118 0.09 -0.34 -8.03
N TYR A 119 1.24 -0.99 -7.81
CA TYR A 119 2.26 -1.15 -8.84
C TYR A 119 1.71 -1.93 -10.05
N VAL A 120 1.05 -3.06 -9.83
CA VAL A 120 0.43 -3.84 -10.92
C VAL A 120 -0.66 -3.03 -11.63
N ALA A 121 -1.59 -2.44 -10.89
CA ALA A 121 -2.71 -1.69 -11.45
C ALA A 121 -2.24 -0.47 -12.25
N ILE A 122 -1.43 0.40 -11.64
CA ILE A 122 -1.05 1.69 -12.25
C ILE A 122 0.07 1.50 -13.27
N THR A 123 1.11 0.73 -12.93
CA THR A 123 2.33 0.67 -13.76
C THR A 123 2.23 -0.35 -14.88
N LEU A 124 1.59 -1.51 -14.64
CA LEU A 124 1.50 -2.58 -15.63
C LEU A 124 0.21 -2.52 -16.43
N LEU A 125 -0.94 -2.35 -15.75
CA LEU A 125 -2.26 -2.43 -16.39
C LEU A 125 -2.85 -1.06 -16.79
N ASN A 126 -2.23 0.04 -16.35
CA ASN A 126 -2.73 1.40 -16.54
C ASN A 126 -4.19 1.58 -16.09
N GLN A 127 -4.54 0.94 -14.97
CA GLN A 127 -5.84 0.98 -14.30
C GLN A 127 -5.80 1.89 -13.07
N ALA A 128 -6.98 2.22 -12.55
CA ALA A 128 -7.08 2.90 -11.27
C ALA A 128 -6.50 2.02 -10.13
N ARG A 129 -5.94 2.68 -9.12
CA ARG A 129 -5.48 1.98 -7.90
C ARG A 129 -6.66 1.22 -7.25
N PRO A 130 -6.41 0.05 -6.66
CA PRO A 130 -7.43 -0.64 -5.86
C PRO A 130 -7.97 0.25 -4.74
N GLU A 131 -9.27 0.12 -4.47
CA GLU A 131 -9.90 0.82 -3.35
C GLU A 131 -9.30 0.36 -2.02
N ARG A 132 -9.05 1.32 -1.14
CA ARG A 132 -8.57 1.05 0.21
C ARG A 132 -9.78 0.79 1.11
N PRO A 133 -9.66 -0.10 2.11
CA PRO A 133 -10.75 -0.34 3.04
C PRO A 133 -11.02 0.91 3.89
N ASP A 134 -12.25 1.10 4.36
CA ASP A 134 -12.61 2.22 5.26
C ASP A 134 -12.03 2.06 6.66
N THR A 135 -11.63 0.85 7.03
CA THR A 135 -11.11 0.50 8.36
C THR A 135 -9.84 -0.35 8.26
N GLY A 136 -9.06 -0.34 9.34
CA GLY A 136 -7.81 -1.08 9.45
C GLY A 136 -6.57 -0.26 9.07
N PRO A 137 -5.38 -0.89 9.08
CA PRO A 137 -4.11 -0.18 8.92
C PRO A 137 -3.92 0.42 7.52
N GLU A 138 -4.66 -0.08 6.52
CA GLU A 138 -4.56 0.39 5.14
C GLU A 138 -5.57 1.50 4.79
N ALA A 139 -6.47 1.83 5.71
CA ALA A 139 -7.48 2.86 5.54
C ALA A 139 -6.86 4.26 5.49
N LEU A 140 -7.50 5.14 4.72
CA LEU A 140 -7.07 6.53 4.64
C LEU A 140 -7.44 7.26 5.94
N ILE A 141 -6.46 7.94 6.53
CA ILE A 141 -6.70 8.80 7.68
C ILE A 141 -7.18 10.15 7.16
N SER A 142 -8.40 10.55 7.56
CA SER A 142 -8.87 11.90 7.29
C SER A 142 -8.00 12.90 8.04
N VAL A 143 -7.31 13.76 7.30
CA VAL A 143 -6.56 14.91 7.84
C VAL A 143 -7.49 16.11 8.08
N THR A 144 -8.78 15.95 7.73
CA THR A 144 -9.80 16.94 8.10
C THR A 144 -9.95 16.86 9.60
N LEU A 145 -9.33 17.81 10.30
CA LEU A 145 -9.61 18.03 11.71
C LEU A 145 -11.13 18.18 11.81
N PRO A 146 -11.79 17.55 12.80
CA PRO A 146 -13.13 17.95 13.15
C PRO A 146 -13.05 19.47 13.25
N LYS A 147 -13.91 20.18 12.53
CA LYS A 147 -14.30 21.50 13.01
C LYS A 147 -14.79 21.16 14.39
N SER A 148 -13.97 21.40 15.42
CA SER A 148 -14.47 21.34 16.75
C SER A 148 -15.76 22.14 16.66
N PRO A 149 -16.91 21.65 17.17
CA PRO A 149 -17.87 22.64 17.61
C PRO A 149 -17.02 23.66 18.35
N LYS A 150 -17.27 24.95 18.16
CA LYS A 150 -16.83 25.89 19.18
C LYS A 150 -17.51 25.41 20.47
N GLN A 151 -16.98 24.36 21.11
CA GLN A 151 -16.97 24.20 22.52
C GLN A 151 -16.07 25.35 22.86
N LYS A 152 -16.74 26.50 22.95
CA LYS A 152 -16.20 27.75 23.39
C LYS A 152 -15.65 27.37 24.74
N ASP A 153 -14.37 27.03 24.78
CA ASP A 153 -13.69 26.90 26.04
C ASP A 153 -13.83 28.29 26.62
N LYS A 154 -14.76 28.45 27.56
CA LYS A 154 -15.10 29.77 28.11
C LYS A 154 -13.83 30.41 28.67
N ASN A 155 -12.93 29.58 29.22
CA ASN A 155 -11.59 29.96 29.60
C ASN A 155 -10.75 30.52 28.43
N LEU A 156 -10.80 29.91 27.24
CA LEU A 156 -10.03 30.39 26.10
C LEU A 156 -10.60 31.71 25.55
N GLU A 157 -11.93 31.85 25.45
CA GLU A 157 -12.59 33.12 25.07
C GLU A 157 -12.33 34.23 26.12
N GLU A 158 -12.34 33.90 27.42
CA GLU A 158 -12.01 34.84 28.49
C GLU A 158 -10.53 35.25 28.45
N ILE A 159 -9.61 34.32 28.18
CA ILE A 159 -8.19 34.62 28.02
C ILE A 159 -7.94 35.48 26.77
N GLU A 160 -8.55 35.16 25.63
CA GLU A 160 -8.44 35.97 24.41
C GLU A 160 -8.98 37.38 24.62
N LYS A 161 -10.13 37.49 25.28
CA LYS A 161 -10.73 38.80 25.60
C LYS A 161 -9.90 39.59 26.59
N LEU A 162 -9.32 38.93 27.59
CA LEU A 162 -8.35 39.57 28.52
C LEU A 162 -7.11 40.03 27.76
N LEU A 163 -6.59 39.25 26.82
CA LEU A 163 -5.43 39.63 26.01
C LEU A 163 -5.73 40.82 25.08
N ASP A 164 -6.93 40.88 24.51
CA ASP A 164 -7.40 42.01 23.69
C ASP A 164 -7.62 43.29 24.52
N GLU A 165 -8.06 43.15 25.78
CA GLU A 165 -8.22 44.25 26.74
C GLU A 165 -6.88 44.73 27.32
N ILE A 166 -5.87 43.86 27.39
CA ILE A 166 -4.51 44.23 27.76
C ILE A 166 -3.89 44.97 26.57
N ASN A 167 -3.95 46.30 26.61
CA ASN A 167 -3.23 47.20 25.71
C ASN A 167 -1.70 47.16 26.00
N TYR A 168 -1.08 46.02 25.71
CA TYR A 168 0.36 45.83 25.68
C TYR A 168 0.86 46.44 24.35
N PRO A 169 1.56 47.59 24.31
CA PRO A 169 2.53 48.09 25.29
C PRO A 169 2.32 49.59 25.62
N SER A 170 1.11 50.06 25.89
CA SER A 170 0.93 51.47 26.28
C SER A 170 1.52 51.75 27.67
N SER A 171 1.33 50.82 28.61
CA SER A 171 1.91 50.87 29.96
C SER A 171 3.42 50.62 29.96
N ALA A 172 3.94 49.72 29.11
CA ALA A 172 5.38 49.51 28.96
C ALA A 172 6.09 50.73 28.33
N MET A 173 5.46 51.37 27.32
CA MET A 173 5.99 52.60 26.70
C MET A 173 5.95 53.81 27.64
N LEU A 174 5.00 53.87 28.57
CA LEU A 174 4.94 54.91 29.61
C LEU A 174 6.10 54.79 30.61
N ILE A 175 6.45 53.57 31.02
CA ILE A 175 7.59 53.30 31.92
C ILE A 175 8.93 53.60 31.24
N ILE A 176 9.05 53.29 29.95
CA ILE A 176 10.26 53.62 29.16
C ILE A 176 10.39 55.15 29.01
N ARG A 177 9.30 55.86 28.73
CA ARG A 177 9.31 57.33 28.60
C ARG A 177 9.59 58.05 29.92
N SER A 178 9.08 57.57 31.05
CA SER A 178 9.31 58.19 32.36
C SER A 178 10.77 58.08 32.81
N ASN A 179 11.47 57.01 32.41
CA ASN A 179 12.88 56.81 32.75
C ASN A 179 13.84 57.53 31.80
N SER A 180 13.38 57.96 30.62
CA SER A 180 14.18 58.76 29.67
C SER A 180 14.14 60.26 29.93
N MET A 181 13.37 60.73 30.91
CA MET A 181 13.25 62.16 31.30
C MET A 181 13.89 62.48 32.66
N LYS A 182 14.70 61.56 33.21
CA LYS A 182 15.60 61.81 34.35
C LYS A 182 17.03 61.78 33.85
#